data_AF-A0A8R7PKU8-F1
#
_entry.id   AF-A0A8R7PKU8-F1
#
_cell.length_a   1.000
_cell.length_b   1.000
_cell.length_c   1.000
_cell.angle_alpha   90.00
_cell.angle_beta   90.00
_cell.angle_gamma   90.00
#
_symmetry.space_group_name_H-M   'P 1'
#
loop_
_entity.id
_entity.type
_entity.pdbx_description
1 polymer ?
#
loop_
_entity_poly.entity_id
_entity_poly.type
_entity_poly.pdbx_seq_one_letter_code
_entity_poly.pdbx_strand_id
1 'polypeptide(L)'
;MAWIWMLSVAGAVLLWAVSLGRILSSPTPYSLPPSPRFLPPLGDRRSRNVLLVLAHPDDESMFFTPTILFLKSKGHSIHVLCMSLGNADGLGDTRKEELYDACATLKIPAEQVSVLDHQKLQVI
;
A
#
# COMPACT_ATOMS: atom_id res chain seq x y z
N MET A 1 -3.59 -41.93 -25.07
CA MET A 1 -2.45 -41.14 -24.58
C MET A 1 -2.76 -39.63 -24.53
N ALA A 2 -3.31 -39.02 -25.59
CA ALA A 2 -3.65 -37.58 -25.59
C ALA A 2 -4.77 -37.18 -24.60
N TRP A 3 -5.73 -38.08 -24.32
CA TRP A 3 -6.86 -37.80 -23.44
C TRP A 3 -6.47 -37.50 -21.98
N ILE A 4 -5.35 -38.08 -21.51
CA ILE A 4 -4.82 -37.84 -20.16
C ILE A 4 -4.34 -36.40 -20.05
N TRP A 5 -3.61 -35.91 -21.06
CA TRP A 5 -3.14 -34.53 -21.10
C TRP A 5 -4.27 -33.52 -21.21
N MET A 6 -5.31 -33.84 -21.99
CA MET A 6 -6.51 -33.00 -22.10
C MET A 6 -7.26 -32.87 -20.76
N LEU A 7 -7.38 -33.96 -19.99
CA LEU A 7 -8.01 -33.93 -18.66
C LEU A 7 -7.18 -33.12 -17.66
N SER A 8 -5.86 -33.27 -17.67
CA SER A 8 -4.97 -32.49 -16.79
C SER A 8 -5.03 -30.99 -17.09
N VAL A 9 -5.04 -30.61 -18.37
CA VAL A 9 -5.15 -29.19 -18.79
C VAL A 9 -6.51 -28.62 -18.41
N ALA A 10 -7.60 -29.34 -18.67
CA ALA A 10 -8.94 -28.91 -18.28
C ALA A 10 -9.07 -28.72 -16.76
N GLY A 11 -8.48 -29.64 -15.97
CA GLY A 11 -8.42 -29.54 -14.52
C GLY A 11 -7.63 -28.31 -14.03
N ALA A 12 -6.48 -28.02 -14.64
CA ALA A 12 -5.66 -26.85 -14.30
C ALA A 12 -6.40 -25.54 -14.62
N VAL A 13 -7.06 -25.46 -15.77
CA VAL A 13 -7.86 -24.28 -16.17
C VAL A 13 -9.04 -24.08 -15.23
N LEU A 14 -9.73 -25.17 -14.84
CA LEU A 14 -10.85 -25.09 -13.90
C LEU A 14 -10.38 -24.64 -12.51
N LEU A 15 -9.28 -25.19 -12.00
CA LEU A 15 -8.67 -24.78 -10.74
C LEU A 15 -8.26 -23.31 -10.76
N TRP A 16 -7.66 -22.85 -11.86
CA TRP A 16 -7.28 -21.44 -12.04
C TRP A 16 -8.51 -20.53 -12.08
N ALA A 17 -9.55 -20.89 -12.84
CA ALA A 17 -10.78 -20.11 -12.95
C ALA A 17 -11.54 -20.04 -11.61
N VAL A 18 -11.59 -21.13 -10.84
CA VAL A 18 -12.18 -21.16 -9.49
C VAL A 18 -11.37 -20.31 -8.51
N SER A 19 -10.03 -20.41 -8.55
CA SER A 19 -9.14 -19.58 -7.74
C SER A 19 -9.34 -18.09 -8.03
N LEU A 20 -9.34 -17.72 -9.31
CA LEU A 20 -9.59 -16.35 -9.76
C LEU A 20 -10.99 -15.87 -9.36
N GLY A 21 -12.02 -16.69 -9.54
CA GLY A 21 -13.38 -16.38 -9.12
C GLY A 21 -13.48 -16.12 -7.61
N ARG A 22 -12.74 -16.87 -6.78
CA ARG A 22 -12.67 -16.62 -5.34
C ARG A 22 -11.95 -15.32 -5.02
N ILE A 23 -10.86 -15.00 -5.70
CA ILE A 23 -10.13 -13.73 -5.49
C ILE A 23 -11.03 -12.54 -5.87
N LEU A 24 -11.70 -12.61 -7.03
CA LEU A 24 -12.58 -11.55 -7.53
C LEU A 24 -13.88 -11.41 -6.72
N SER A 25 -14.42 -12.50 -6.18
CA SER A 25 -15.65 -12.49 -5.37
C SER A 25 -15.38 -12.29 -3.88
N SER A 26 -14.12 -12.30 -3.45
CA SER A 26 -13.76 -11.98 -2.07
C SER A 26 -14.00 -10.49 -1.87
N PRO A 27 -14.87 -10.08 -0.92
CA PRO A 27 -15.01 -8.68 -0.56
C PRO A 27 -13.71 -8.24 0.14
N THR A 28 -12.72 -7.78 -0.63
CA THR A 28 -11.48 -7.12 -0.21
C THR A 28 -10.63 -7.85 0.86
N PRO A 29 -9.35 -8.19 0.61
CA PRO A 29 -8.44 -8.56 1.66
C PRO A 29 -7.94 -7.29 2.35
N TYR A 30 -8.80 -6.62 3.13
CA TYR A 30 -8.26 -5.91 4.27
C TYR A 30 -7.89 -6.99 5.27
N SER A 31 -6.65 -7.45 5.20
CA SER A 31 -5.95 -8.21 6.24
C SER A 31 -5.78 -7.33 7.47
N LEU A 32 -6.90 -6.88 8.06
CA LEU A 32 -6.93 -6.36 9.41
C LEU A 32 -7.26 -7.56 10.30
N PRO A 33 -6.32 -8.01 11.15
CA PRO A 33 -6.62 -9.08 12.08
C PRO A 33 -7.82 -8.70 12.96
N PRO A 34 -8.68 -9.64 13.38
CA PRO A 34 -9.89 -9.37 14.17
C PRO A 34 -9.62 -8.82 15.59
N SER A 35 -8.38 -8.46 15.93
CA SER A 35 -7.99 -8.12 17.29
C SER A 35 -7.02 -6.95 17.28
N PRO A 36 -7.50 -5.72 17.55
CA PRO A 36 -6.63 -4.57 17.67
C PRO A 36 -6.07 -4.58 19.10
N ARG A 37 -5.10 -5.46 19.39
CA ARG A 37 -4.33 -5.43 20.66
C ARG A 37 -3.42 -4.20 20.79
N PHE A 38 -3.44 -3.32 19.79
CA PHE A 38 -2.78 -2.00 19.80
C PHE A 38 -3.72 -0.83 20.12
N LEU A 39 -4.90 -1.04 20.72
CA LEU A 39 -5.71 0.09 21.19
C LEU A 39 -5.24 0.52 22.61
N PRO A 40 -4.51 1.64 22.77
CA PRO A 40 -4.41 2.30 24.07
C PRO A 40 -5.81 2.72 24.55
N PRO A 41 -5.98 3.01 25.86
CA PRO A 41 -7.27 3.35 26.43
C PRO A 41 -7.92 4.50 25.65
N LEU A 42 -9.25 4.51 25.65
CA LEU A 42 -10.15 5.46 24.99
C LEU A 42 -10.03 6.89 25.57
N GLY A 43 -8.81 7.40 25.76
CA GLY A 43 -8.49 8.50 26.68
C GLY A 43 -8.18 9.86 26.06
N ASP A 44 -7.97 9.97 24.75
CA ASP A 44 -7.85 11.28 24.09
C ASP A 44 -8.22 11.15 22.60
N ARG A 45 -9.50 11.35 22.26
CA ARG A 45 -10.02 11.32 20.88
C ARG A 45 -9.67 12.58 20.08
N ARG A 46 -8.50 13.19 20.32
CA ARG A 46 -8.06 14.34 19.53
C ARG A 46 -7.47 13.82 18.23
N SER A 47 -8.18 14.08 17.13
CA SER A 47 -7.58 14.05 15.80
C SER A 47 -6.35 14.96 15.77
N ARG A 48 -5.26 14.48 15.19
CA ARG A 48 -4.00 15.21 15.07
C ARG A 48 -3.57 15.15 13.62
N ASN A 49 -2.82 16.16 13.19
CA ASN A 49 -2.12 16.13 11.93
C ASN A 49 -0.77 15.45 12.17
N VAL A 50 -0.48 14.41 11.40
CA VAL A 50 0.77 13.64 11.46
C VAL A 50 1.46 13.79 10.11
N LEU A 51 2.72 14.25 10.12
CA LEU A 51 3.56 14.27 8.93
C LEU A 51 4.48 13.06 8.95
N LEU A 52 4.37 12.23 7.92
CA LEU A 52 5.29 11.14 7.65
C LEU A 52 6.33 11.64 6.65
N VAL A 53 7.60 11.59 7.04
CA VAL A 53 8.73 11.99 6.19
C VAL A 53 9.41 10.72 5.69
N LEU A 54 9.50 10.58 4.37
CA LEU A 54 10.05 9.43 3.66
C LEU A 54 11.33 9.84 2.94
N ALA A 55 12.28 8.91 2.83
CA ALA A 55 13.48 9.17 2.06
C ALA A 55 13.20 9.00 0.56
N HIS A 56 12.49 7.93 0.19
CA HIS A 56 12.20 7.55 -1.19
C HIS A 56 10.72 7.15 -1.35
N PRO A 57 10.20 7.12 -2.59
CA PRO A 57 8.98 6.38 -2.91
C PRO A 57 9.08 4.91 -2.46
N ASP A 58 7.97 4.26 -2.13
CA ASP A 58 7.85 2.88 -1.58
C ASP A 58 8.13 2.73 -0.08
N ASP A 59 8.77 3.70 0.59
CA ASP A 59 8.96 3.65 2.05
C ASP A 59 7.60 3.54 2.79
N GLU A 60 6.55 4.17 2.27
CA GLU A 60 5.19 4.12 2.82
C GLU A 60 4.60 2.72 2.78
N SER A 61 4.74 2.02 1.66
CA SER A 61 4.22 0.67 1.45
C SER A 61 5.06 -0.34 2.21
N MET A 62 6.39 -0.25 2.09
CA MET A 62 7.34 -1.20 2.66
C MET A 62 7.42 -1.15 4.19
N PHE A 63 7.48 0.05 4.78
CA PHE A 63 7.73 0.21 6.21
C PHE A 63 6.54 0.76 7.00
N PHE A 64 5.80 1.71 6.42
CA PHE A 64 4.85 2.52 7.20
C PHE A 64 3.38 2.13 7.05
N THR A 65 3.01 1.20 6.17
CA THR A 65 1.62 0.75 6.00
C THR A 65 0.93 0.41 7.32
N PRO A 66 1.51 -0.42 8.22
CA PRO A 66 0.87 -0.74 9.49
C PRO A 66 0.64 0.50 10.37
N THR A 67 1.60 1.42 10.39
CA THR A 67 1.54 2.68 11.15
C THR A 67 0.48 3.62 10.59
N ILE A 68 0.44 3.78 9.26
CA ILE A 68 -0.54 4.62 8.55
C ILE A 68 -1.95 4.12 8.85
N LEU A 69 -2.20 2.82 8.69
CA LEU A 69 -3.51 2.23 8.97
C LEU A 69 -3.91 2.38 10.43
N PHE A 70 -2.97 2.19 11.36
CA PHE A 70 -3.21 2.42 12.78
C PHE A 70 -3.60 3.88 13.08
N LEU A 71 -2.83 4.85 12.59
CA LEU A 71 -3.09 6.26 12.81
C LEU A 71 -4.41 6.71 12.16
N LYS A 72 -4.73 6.21 10.96
CA LYS A 72 -6.03 6.44 10.31
C LYS A 72 -7.18 5.87 11.13
N SER A 73 -7.03 4.66 11.69
CA SER A 73 -8.05 4.04 12.56
C SER A 73 -8.34 4.86 13.83
N LYS A 74 -7.39 5.69 14.26
CA LYS A 74 -7.52 6.64 15.38
C LYS A 74 -8.09 8.00 14.96
N GLY A 75 -8.40 8.20 13.68
CA GLY A 75 -8.94 9.46 13.16
C GLY A 75 -7.89 10.56 13.00
N HIS A 76 -6.61 10.21 12.90
CA HIS A 76 -5.56 11.18 12.59
C HIS A 76 -5.54 11.51 11.10
N SER A 77 -5.22 12.76 10.79
CA SER A 77 -4.98 13.24 9.43
C SER A 77 -3.50 13.03 9.10
N ILE A 78 -3.20 12.33 8.01
CA ILE A 78 -1.83 11.98 7.63
C ILE A 78 -1.43 12.81 6.43
N HIS A 79 -0.23 13.38 6.51
CA HIS A 79 0.48 14.03 5.41
C HIS A 79 1.74 13.25 5.12
N VAL A 80 2.15 13.18 3.86
CA VAL A 80 3.36 12.49 3.40
C VAL A 80 4.27 13.50 2.73
N LEU A 81 5.52 13.54 3.16
CA LEU A 81 6.60 14.28 2.51
C LEU A 81 7.68 13.30 2.10
N CYS A 82 7.83 13.06 0.81
CA CYS A 82 8.94 12.29 0.26
C CYS A 82 10.08 13.23 -0.14
N MET A 83 11.31 12.92 0.26
CA MET A 83 12.46 13.80 0.12
C MET A 83 13.18 13.68 -1.24
N SER A 84 12.92 12.61 -2.00
CA SER A 84 13.49 12.39 -3.33
C SER A 84 12.48 11.71 -4.26
N LEU A 85 12.83 11.64 -5.55
CA LEU A 85 12.10 10.85 -6.54
C LEU A 85 12.61 9.39 -6.61
N GLY A 86 13.65 9.05 -5.85
CA GLY A 86 14.37 7.79 -6.00
C GLY A 86 14.85 7.58 -7.44
N ASN A 87 15.38 8.62 -8.11
CA ASN A 87 15.65 8.59 -9.55
C ASN A 87 17.00 7.95 -9.93
N ALA A 88 17.57 7.08 -9.09
CA ALA A 88 18.86 6.44 -9.36
C ALA A 88 18.87 5.64 -10.67
N ASP A 89 17.72 5.05 -11.03
CA ASP A 89 17.53 4.25 -12.25
C ASP A 89 16.90 5.04 -13.41
N GLY A 90 16.69 6.35 -13.26
CA GLY A 90 15.97 7.16 -14.26
C GLY A 90 14.45 6.98 -14.27
N LEU A 91 13.88 6.36 -13.21
CA LEU A 91 12.45 6.02 -13.08
C LEU A 91 11.67 6.96 -12.12
N GLY A 92 12.24 8.11 -11.78
CA GLY A 92 11.71 8.97 -10.71
C GLY A 92 10.28 9.48 -10.93
N ASP A 93 9.92 9.80 -12.17
CA ASP A 93 8.55 10.23 -12.50
C ASP A 93 7.53 9.10 -12.30
N THR A 94 7.88 7.88 -12.73
CA THR A 94 7.05 6.69 -12.51
C THR A 94 6.92 6.37 -11.02
N ARG A 95 8.03 6.37 -10.28
CA ARG A 95 8.04 6.12 -8.82
C ARG A 95 7.23 7.17 -8.06
N LYS A 96 7.25 8.41 -8.51
CA LYS A 96 6.40 9.47 -7.96
C LYS A 96 4.92 9.15 -8.17
N GLU A 97 4.51 8.77 -9.38
CA GLU A 97 3.11 8.36 -9.65
C GLU A 97 2.70 7.16 -8.79
N GLU A 98 3.57 6.16 -8.68
CA GLU A 98 3.37 4.99 -7.81
C GLU A 98 3.15 5.38 -6.34
N LEU A 99 3.93 6.33 -5.80
CA LEU A 99 3.75 6.87 -4.45
C LEU A 99 2.37 7.52 -4.27
N TYR A 100 1.90 8.29 -5.25
CA TYR A 100 0.56 8.91 -5.17
C TYR A 100 -0.53 7.83 -5.18
N ASP A 101 -0.41 6.80 -6.01
CA ASP A 101 -1.37 5.70 -6.08
C ASP A 101 -1.37 4.83 -4.81
N ALA A 102 -0.19 4.57 -4.24
CA ALA A 102 -0.04 3.89 -2.96
C ALA A 102 -0.69 4.70 -1.83
N CYS A 103 -0.43 6.01 -1.77
CA CYS A 103 -1.07 6.91 -0.80
C CYS A 103 -2.60 6.95 -0.96
N ALA A 104 -3.10 7.00 -2.20
CA ALA A 104 -4.54 6.98 -2.48
C ALA A 104 -5.18 5.65 -2.00
N THR A 105 -4.49 4.52 -2.18
CA THR A 105 -4.90 3.21 -1.66
C THR A 105 -5.00 3.22 -0.13
N LEU A 106 -4.07 3.89 0.54
CA LEU A 106 -4.05 4.12 2.00
C LEU A 106 -5.01 5.23 2.47
N LYS A 107 -5.86 5.75 1.57
CA LYS A 107 -6.84 6.82 1.83
C LYS A 107 -6.20 8.14 2.25
N ILE A 108 -4.98 8.41 1.80
CA ILE A 108 -4.31 9.71 1.93
C ILE A 108 -4.59 10.49 0.63
N PRO A 109 -5.29 11.62 0.68
CA PRO A 109 -5.60 12.42 -0.50
C PRO A 109 -4.34 13.10 -1.06
N ALA A 110 -4.31 13.33 -2.37
CA ALA A 110 -3.11 13.78 -3.08
C ALA A 110 -2.60 15.14 -2.57
N GLU A 111 -3.48 16.02 -2.08
CA GLU A 111 -3.12 17.34 -1.53
C GLU A 111 -2.34 17.23 -0.21
N GLN A 112 -2.37 16.06 0.43
CA GLN A 112 -1.59 15.76 1.63
C GLN A 112 -0.28 15.04 1.32
N VAL A 113 0.02 14.77 0.04
CA VAL A 113 1.26 14.16 -0.42
C VAL A 113 2.10 15.23 -1.11
N SER A 114 3.38 15.31 -0.76
CA SER A 114 4.33 16.23 -1.37
C SER A 114 5.64 15.52 -1.60
N VAL A 115 6.25 15.77 -2.76
CA VAL A 115 7.49 15.12 -3.17
C VAL A 115 8.50 16.19 -3.53
N LEU A 116 9.65 16.13 -2.87
CA LEU A 116 10.83 16.94 -3.16
C LEU A 116 11.81 16.13 -4.00
N ASP A 117 12.69 16.82 -4.70
CA ASP A 117 13.75 16.19 -5.50
C ASP A 117 15.13 16.56 -4.97
N HIS A 118 15.46 16.05 -3.77
CA HIS A 118 16.76 16.33 -3.18
C HIS A 118 17.86 15.47 -3.80
N GLN A 119 18.77 16.10 -4.54
CA GLN A 119 19.81 15.43 -5.34
C GLN A 119 20.73 14.47 -4.55
N LYS A 120 20.96 14.72 -3.26
CA LYS A 120 21.79 13.84 -2.41
C LYS A 120 21.07 12.58 -1.89
N LEU A 121 19.77 12.46 -2.17
CA LEU A 121 18.91 11.37 -1.68
C LEU A 121 18.36 10.55 -2.84
N GLN A 122 19.03 10.53 -3.99
CA GLN A 122 18.66 9.71 -5.13
C GLN A 122 19.20 8.29 -4.93
N VAL A 123 18.48 7.48 -4.16
CA VAL A 123 18.73 6.04 -4.04
C VAL A 123 17.49 5.30 -4.54
N ILE A 124 17.64 4.01 -4.87
CA ILE A 124 16.54 3.12 -5.26
C ILE A 124 15.56 2.99 -4.10
#